data_AF-G2XRJ8-F1
#
_entry.id   AF-G2XRJ8-F1
#
_cell.length_a   1.000
_cell.length_b   1.000
_cell.length_c   1.000
_cell.angle_alpha   90.00
_cell.angle_beta   90.00
_cell.angle_gamma   90.00
#
_symmetry.space_group_name_H-M   'P 1'
#
loop_
_entity.id
_entity.type
_entity.pdbx_description
1 polymer ?
#
loop_
_entity_poly.entity_id
_entity_poly.type
_entity_poly.pdbx_seq_one_letter_code
_entity_poly.pdbx_strand_id
1 'polypeptide(L)'
;MSQSPAYRHTLRALSRWPKDALRPEAQFQDAIRRRLERVSAAGTFSEKKELGQVNALYSLLENRYSGKYPLTSKTLQPASNPTYYDDLVKELEEAPNRSWFQQQLNRWKGALRFQ
;
A
#
# COMPACT_ATOMS: atom_id res chain seq x y z
N MET A 1 -26.05 19.30 8.25
CA MET A 1 -26.04 17.93 8.81
C MET A 1 -24.65 17.65 9.34
N SER A 2 -24.50 17.32 10.63
CA SER A 2 -23.20 16.99 11.22
C SER A 2 -22.68 15.67 10.60
N GLN A 3 -21.49 15.71 9.98
CA GLN A 3 -20.85 14.47 9.52
C GLN A 3 -20.52 13.56 10.70
N SER A 4 -20.68 12.25 10.49
CA SER A 4 -20.49 11.26 11.55
C SER A 4 -19.03 11.20 12.05
N PRO A 5 -18.79 10.81 13.32
CA PRO A 5 -17.44 10.65 13.86
C PRO A 5 -16.58 9.69 13.02
N ALA A 6 -17.09 8.52 12.66
CA ALA A 6 -16.38 7.55 11.83
C ALA A 6 -15.92 8.15 10.50
N TYR A 7 -16.79 8.91 9.84
CA TYR A 7 -16.48 9.59 8.57
C TYR A 7 -15.27 10.52 8.71
N ARG A 8 -15.25 11.34 9.76
CA ARG A 8 -14.15 12.29 10.03
C ARG A 8 -12.83 11.57 10.30
N HIS A 9 -12.87 10.50 11.09
CA HIS A 9 -11.68 9.71 11.39
C HIS A 9 -11.11 9.01 10.16
N THR A 10 -11.97 8.45 9.30
CA THR A 10 -11.54 7.88 8.01
C THR A 10 -10.80 8.91 7.18
N LEU A 11 -11.36 10.10 6.99
CA LEU A 11 -10.69 11.15 6.21
C LEU A 11 -9.34 11.57 6.80
N ARG A 12 -9.25 11.66 8.14
CA ARG A 12 -7.99 11.97 8.84
C ARG A 12 -6.95 10.86 8.68
N ALA A 13 -7.36 9.60 8.69
CA ALA A 13 -6.46 8.49 8.47
C ALA A 13 -6.00 8.42 7.00
N LEU A 14 -6.90 8.65 6.05
CA LEU A 14 -6.57 8.70 4.62
C LEU A 14 -5.61 9.85 4.27
N SER A 15 -5.69 10.99 4.95
CA SER A 15 -4.76 12.10 4.72
C SER A 15 -3.32 11.78 5.15
N ARG A 16 -3.15 10.84 6.08
CA ARG A 16 -1.84 10.35 6.53
C ARG A 16 -1.37 9.13 5.72
N TRP A 17 -2.23 8.55 4.91
CA TRP A 17 -1.90 7.35 4.15
C TRP A 17 -0.88 7.67 3.06
N PRO A 18 0.20 6.87 2.90
CA PRO A 18 1.23 7.13 1.91
C PRO A 18 0.69 7.06 0.48
N LYS A 19 1.32 7.80 -0.44
CA LYS A 19 1.01 7.73 -1.87
C LYS A 19 1.67 6.50 -2.48
N ASP A 20 0.92 5.75 -3.30
CA ASP A 20 1.45 4.60 -4.02
C ASP A 20 2.10 5.07 -5.33
N ALA A 21 3.44 5.12 -5.35
CA ALA A 21 4.20 5.53 -6.53
C ALA A 21 4.12 4.50 -7.68
N LEU A 22 3.90 3.22 -7.36
CA LEU A 22 3.83 2.14 -8.37
C LEU A 22 2.52 2.19 -9.15
N ARG A 23 1.46 2.70 -8.54
CA ARG A 23 0.11 2.74 -9.13
C ARG A 23 -0.52 4.12 -8.97
N PRO A 24 -0.01 5.14 -9.69
CA PRO A 24 -0.51 6.51 -9.57
C PRO A 24 -2.02 6.63 -9.85
N GLU A 25 -2.55 5.84 -10.79
CA GLU A 25 -3.97 5.85 -11.18
C GLU A 25 -4.92 5.14 -10.18
N ALA A 26 -4.38 4.29 -9.31
CA ALA A 26 -5.16 3.42 -8.43
C ALA A 26 -4.77 3.60 -6.97
N GLN A 27 -4.93 4.83 -6.46
CA GLN A 27 -4.64 5.16 -5.08
C GLN A 27 -5.68 4.60 -4.11
N PHE A 28 -5.20 4.03 -3.02
CA PHE A 28 -6.07 3.49 -1.96
C PHE A 28 -6.99 4.56 -1.35
N GLN A 29 -6.48 5.78 -1.17
CA GLN A 29 -7.25 6.90 -0.62
C GLN A 29 -8.49 7.19 -1.47
N ASP A 30 -8.35 7.13 -2.79
CA ASP A 30 -9.44 7.44 -3.71
C ASP A 30 -10.47 6.30 -3.73
N ALA A 31 -10.01 5.05 -3.65
CA ALA A 31 -10.90 3.89 -3.53
C ALA A 31 -11.77 3.97 -2.25
N ILE A 32 -11.17 4.30 -1.11
CA ILE A 32 -11.92 4.40 0.16
C ILE A 32 -12.85 5.63 0.18
N ARG A 33 -12.43 6.78 -0.38
CA ARG A 33 -13.32 7.94 -0.53
C ARG A 33 -14.55 7.61 -1.35
N ARG A 34 -14.36 7.01 -2.53
CA ARG A 34 -15.47 6.57 -3.40
C ARG A 34 -16.38 5.57 -2.69
N ARG A 35 -15.83 4.61 -1.91
CA ARG A 35 -16.63 3.69 -1.10
C ARG A 35 -17.49 4.47 -0.09
N LEU A 36 -16.88 5.41 0.63
CA LEU A 36 -17.55 6.16 1.70
C LEU A 36 -18.70 7.01 1.16
N GLU A 37 -18.49 7.68 0.02
CA GLU A 37 -19.53 8.42 -0.71
C GLU A 37 -20.68 7.50 -1.10
N ARG A 38 -20.39 6.34 -1.71
CA ARG A 38 -21.43 5.37 -2.09
C ARG A 38 -22.22 4.86 -0.89
N VAL A 39 -21.55 4.49 0.20
CA VAL A 39 -22.22 3.99 1.42
C VAL A 39 -23.09 5.09 2.05
N SER A 40 -22.61 6.33 2.03
CA SER A 40 -23.38 7.48 2.55
C SER A 40 -24.61 7.78 1.69
N ALA A 41 -24.48 7.70 0.36
CA ALA A 41 -25.58 7.92 -0.57
C ALA A 41 -26.62 6.79 -0.54
N ALA A 42 -26.16 5.53 -0.35
CA ALA A 42 -27.03 4.36 -0.30
C ALA A 42 -27.78 4.20 1.04
N GLY A 43 -27.51 5.04 2.05
CA GLY A 43 -28.16 4.95 3.36
C GLY A 43 -27.78 3.71 4.17
N THR A 44 -26.79 2.92 3.74
CA THR A 44 -26.33 1.69 4.42
C THR A 44 -25.24 1.98 5.47
N PHE A 45 -25.05 3.25 5.79
CA PHE A 45 -24.00 3.71 6.69
C PHE A 45 -24.30 3.32 8.14
N SER A 46 -23.54 2.35 8.66
CA SER A 46 -23.63 1.90 10.05
C SER A 46 -22.40 2.38 10.83
N GLU A 47 -22.62 3.34 11.75
CA GLU A 47 -21.54 3.97 12.52
C GLU A 47 -20.65 2.93 13.23
N LYS A 48 -21.24 1.93 13.89
CA LYS A 48 -20.49 0.88 14.60
C LYS A 48 -19.57 0.09 13.66
N LYS A 49 -20.04 -0.25 12.46
CA LYS A 49 -19.23 -1.00 11.47
C LYS A 49 -18.10 -0.14 10.92
N GLU A 50 -18.37 1.13 10.65
CA GLU A 50 -17.37 2.06 10.11
C GLU A 50 -16.31 2.42 11.15
N LEU A 51 -16.67 2.56 12.43
CA LEU A 51 -15.68 2.71 13.51
C LEU A 51 -14.73 1.51 13.62
N GLY A 52 -15.23 0.29 13.40
CA GLY A 52 -14.37 -0.90 13.33
C GLY A 52 -13.37 -0.84 12.18
N GLN A 53 -13.81 -0.38 11.01
CA GLN A 53 -12.94 -0.20 9.84
C GLN A 53 -11.91 0.92 10.06
N VAL A 54 -12.29 2.03 10.71
CA VAL A 54 -11.38 3.10 11.12
C VAL A 54 -10.28 2.57 12.04
N ASN A 55 -10.63 1.74 13.02
CA ASN A 55 -9.64 1.15 13.92
C ASN A 55 -8.64 0.25 13.15
N ALA A 56 -9.14 -0.56 12.20
CA ALA A 56 -8.27 -1.35 11.33
C ALA A 56 -7.36 -0.48 10.45
N LEU A 57 -7.89 0.63 9.93
CA LEU A 57 -7.12 1.58 9.13
C LEU A 57 -5.99 2.21 9.95
N TYR A 58 -6.26 2.63 11.19
CA TYR A 58 -5.23 3.15 12.08
C TYR A 58 -4.22 2.07 12.51
N SER A 59 -4.64 0.84 12.75
CA SER A 59 -3.70 -0.24 13.11
C SER A 59 -2.71 -0.55 12.00
N LEU A 60 -3.13 -0.44 10.74
CA LEU A 60 -2.25 -0.53 9.58
C LEU A 60 -1.32 0.68 9.46
N LEU A 61 -1.86 1.90 9.61
CA LEU A 61 -1.08 3.14 9.51
C LEU A 61 0.02 3.24 10.58
N GLU A 62 -0.25 2.73 11.79
CA GLU A 62 0.70 2.66 12.89
C GLU A 62 1.71 1.49 12.76
N ASN A 63 1.65 0.71 11.67
CA ASN A 63 2.46 -0.49 11.49
C ASN A 63 2.37 -1.46 12.68
N ARG A 64 1.22 -1.50 13.37
CA ARG A 64 1.06 -2.21 14.67
C ARG A 64 1.46 -3.68 14.58
N TYR A 65 1.13 -4.34 13.46
CA TYR A 65 1.41 -5.75 13.28
C TYR A 65 2.86 -6.04 12.92
N SER A 66 3.54 -5.11 12.24
CA SER A 66 4.99 -5.21 12.00
C SER A 66 5.76 -5.14 13.32
N GLY A 67 5.37 -4.22 14.21
CA GLY A 67 5.97 -4.13 15.55
C GLY A 67 5.62 -5.32 16.46
N LYS A 68 4.37 -5.82 16.40
CA LYS A 68 3.92 -6.95 17.22
C LYS A 68 4.56 -8.28 16.81
N TYR A 69 4.80 -8.46 15.51
CA TYR A 69 5.34 -9.69 14.94
C TYR A 69 6.61 -9.37 14.12
N PRO A 70 7.72 -9.07 14.80
CA PRO A 70 8.96 -8.70 14.12
C PRO A 70 9.47 -9.86 13.26
N LEU A 71 9.89 -9.53 12.04
CA LEU A 71 10.48 -10.50 11.13
C LEU A 71 11.95 -10.73 11.52
N THR A 72 12.33 -12.00 11.68
CA THR A 72 13.72 -12.38 11.95
C THR A 72 14.57 -12.20 10.68
N SER A 73 15.83 -11.80 10.85
CA SER A 73 16.80 -11.68 9.74
C SER A 73 16.89 -12.96 8.89
N LYS A 74 16.85 -14.13 9.53
CA LYS A 74 16.84 -15.44 8.85
C LYS A 74 15.65 -15.63 7.90
N THR A 75 14.50 -15.02 8.19
CA THR A 75 13.30 -15.10 7.34
C THR A 75 13.44 -14.20 6.11
N LEU A 76 14.15 -13.08 6.25
CA LEU A 76 14.41 -12.11 5.17
C LEU A 76 15.64 -12.45 4.33
N GLN A 77 16.38 -13.52 4.68
CA GLN A 77 17.60 -13.91 3.98
C GLN A 77 17.53 -15.41 3.64
N PRO A 78 16.83 -15.78 2.55
CA PRO A 78 16.70 -17.18 2.17
C PRO A 78 18.07 -17.74 1.76
N ALA A 79 18.32 -19.03 2.06
CA ALA A 79 19.62 -19.66 1.84
C ALA A 79 20.06 -19.67 0.36
N SER A 80 19.11 -19.67 -0.58
CA SER A 80 19.37 -19.62 -2.02
C SER A 80 19.78 -18.24 -2.53
N ASN A 81 19.30 -17.16 -1.91
CA ASN A 81 19.63 -15.79 -2.27
C ASN A 81 19.45 -14.85 -1.06
N PRO A 82 20.52 -14.60 -0.27
CA PRO A 82 20.44 -13.78 0.93
C PRO A 82 20.01 -12.33 0.69
N THR A 83 20.27 -11.75 -0.50
CA THR A 83 19.94 -10.35 -0.82
C THR A 83 18.59 -10.19 -1.51
N TYR A 84 17.82 -11.27 -1.67
CA TYR A 84 16.60 -11.29 -2.49
C TYR A 84 15.60 -10.16 -2.17
N TYR A 85 15.25 -9.98 -0.90
CA TYR A 85 14.26 -8.97 -0.52
C TYR A 85 14.81 -7.55 -0.59
N ASP A 86 16.12 -7.36 -0.34
CA ASP A 86 16.78 -6.05 -0.48
C ASP A 86 16.80 -5.62 -1.95
N ASP A 87 17.14 -6.55 -2.85
CA ASP A 87 17.13 -6.33 -4.30
C ASP A 87 15.70 -6.02 -4.80
N LEU A 88 14.69 -6.71 -4.27
CA LEU A 88 13.28 -6.45 -4.58
C LEU A 88 12.83 -5.05 -4.14
N VAL A 89 13.14 -4.65 -2.91
CA VAL A 89 12.77 -3.32 -2.40
C VAL A 89 13.41 -2.25 -3.27
N LYS A 90 14.70 -2.40 -3.60
CA LYS A 90 15.42 -1.49 -4.50
C LYS A 90 14.77 -1.41 -5.87
N GLU A 91 14.38 -2.54 -6.46
CA GLU A 91 13.70 -2.55 -7.76
C GLU A 91 12.34 -1.85 -7.71
N LEU A 92 11.58 -2.03 -6.62
CA LEU A 92 10.29 -1.37 -6.43
C LEU A 92 10.43 0.15 -6.26
N GLU A 93 11.47 0.63 -5.58
CA GLU A 93 11.75 2.07 -5.44
C GLU A 93 12.22 2.71 -6.75
N GLU A 94 12.99 1.98 -7.56
CA GLU A 94 13.47 2.44 -8.87
C GLU A 94 12.38 2.39 -9.95
N ALA A 95 11.42 1.47 -9.86
CA ALA A 95 10.37 1.24 -10.87
C ALA A 95 9.58 2.49 -11.31
N PRO A 96 9.07 3.36 -10.41
CA PRO A 96 8.31 4.55 -10.82
C PRO A 96 9.19 5.63 -11.48
N ASN A 97 10.50 5.63 -11.19
CA ASN A 97 11.46 6.58 -11.76
C ASN A 97 12.16 6.03 -13.02
N ARG A 98 12.06 4.73 -13.30
CA ARG A 98 12.60 4.12 -14.52
C ARG A 98 11.77 4.55 -15.72
N SER A 99 12.46 5.19 -16.66
CA SER A 99 11.88 5.47 -17.97
C SER A 99 11.56 4.14 -18.67
N TRP A 100 10.41 4.06 -19.36
CA TRP A 100 9.94 2.88 -20.11
C TRP A 100 11.04 2.26 -21.02
N PHE A 101 11.96 3.09 -21.52
CA PHE A 101 13.12 2.67 -22.33
C PHE A 101 14.14 1.82 -21.55
N GLN A 102 14.34 2.06 -20.26
CA GLN A 102 15.23 1.26 -19.40
C GLN A 102 14.62 -0.11 -19.07
N GLN A 103 13.30 -0.20 -18.90
CA GLN A 103 12.62 -1.50 -18.75
C GLN A 103 12.78 -2.37 -19.99
N GLN A 104 12.72 -1.78 -21.19
CA GLN A 104 12.90 -2.51 -22.44
C GLN A 104 14.37 -2.94 -22.66
N LEU A 105 15.34 -2.07 -22.36
CA LEU A 105 16.79 -2.38 -22.41
C LEU A 105 17.20 -3.47 -21.42
N ASN A 106 16.67 -3.47 -20.20
CA ASN A 106 16.99 -4.48 -19.19
C ASN A 106 16.49 -5.88 -19.57
N ARG A 107 15.32 -5.97 -20.23
CA ARG A 107 14.82 -7.24 -20.80
C ARG A 107 15.75 -7.78 -21.89
N TRP A 108 16.33 -6.90 -22.72
CA TRP A 108 17.27 -7.28 -23.78
C TRP A 108 18.63 -7.71 -23.22
N LYS A 109 19.12 -7.04 -22.16
CA LYS A 109 20.35 -7.43 -21.45
C LYS A 109 20.23 -8.76 -20.72
N GLY A 110 19.06 -9.06 -20.15
CA GLY A 110 18.78 -10.35 -19.51
C GLY A 110 18.77 -11.51 -20.51
N ALA A 111 18.26 -11.32 -21.72
CA ALA A 111 18.27 -12.32 -22.78
C ALA A 111 19.68 -12.64 -23.31
N LEU A 112 20.57 -11.65 -23.37
CA LEU A 112 21.98 -11.81 -23.77
C LEU A 112 22.85 -12.52 -22.71
N ARG A 113 22.39 -12.62 -21.45
CA ARG A 113 23.08 -13.38 -20.39
C ARG A 113 22.82 -14.89 -20.45
N PHE A 114 21.93 -15.34 -21.32
CA PHE A 114 21.59 -16.76 -21.54
C PHE A 114 22.01 -17.27 -22.93
N GLN A 115 22.86 -16.53 -23.65
CA GLN A 115 23.59 -17.01 -24.82
C GLN A 115 25.04 -17.32 -24.49
#